data_AF-A0A3A6P729-F1
#
_entry.id   AF-A0A3A6P729-F1
#
_cell.length_a   1.000
_cell.length_b   1.000
_cell.length_c   1.000
_cell.angle_alpha   90.00
_cell.angle_beta   90.00
_cell.angle_gamma   90.00
#
_symmetry.space_group_name_H-M   'P 1'
#
loop_
_entity.id
_entity.type
_entity.pdbx_description
1 polymer ?
#
loop_
_entity_poly.entity_id
_entity_poly.type
_entity_poly.pdbx_seq_one_letter_code
_entity_poly.pdbx_strand_id
1 'polypeptide(L)'
;MTAASQQALQGLRDLSMLQWYVIPLLAYTFYIYSAQVKKARRSGDWNAVLAGLTIFGMDFVNETVNGWILHFSQRSALWTAPGPTALRTMVGWNIEIMFMFIILGVIYYQTISDDPQEKILGIPNRWFWAIGYSAFCVFVECLLNKGGLLVWEYSFWKLSFGGLWLIFLFGYLHFFVAALIVISLKALRSKITFVSVIYAVAIVMNIYGLGIMGWKY
;
A
#
# COMPACT_ATOMS: atom_id res chain seq x y z
N MET A 1 -19.73 -8.02 -14.28
CA MET A 1 -19.02 -7.87 -12.99
C MET A 1 -19.06 -9.19 -12.22
N THR A 2 -17.96 -9.61 -11.58
CA THR A 2 -17.90 -10.86 -10.80
C THR A 2 -18.59 -10.71 -9.44
N ALA A 3 -18.94 -11.85 -8.80
CA ALA A 3 -19.61 -11.84 -7.50
C ALA A 3 -18.76 -11.16 -6.42
N ALA A 4 -17.45 -11.42 -6.39
CA ALA A 4 -16.52 -10.78 -5.45
C ALA A 4 -16.49 -9.25 -5.64
N SER A 5 -16.47 -8.78 -6.89
CA SER A 5 -16.50 -7.34 -7.19
C SER A 5 -17.81 -6.69 -6.76
N GLN A 6 -18.95 -7.36 -7.00
CA GLN A 6 -20.26 -6.86 -6.56
C GLN A 6 -20.33 -6.75 -5.03
N GLN A 7 -19.83 -7.76 -4.31
CA GLN A 7 -19.79 -7.76 -2.85
C GLN A 7 -18.86 -6.67 -2.30
N ALA A 8 -17.68 -6.47 -2.90
CA ALA A 8 -16.76 -5.42 -2.48
C ALA A 8 -17.32 -4.00 -2.70
N LEU A 9 -18.24 -3.80 -3.66
CA LEU A 9 -18.93 -2.52 -3.86
C LEU A 9 -20.08 -2.25 -2.86
N GLN A 10 -20.49 -3.26 -2.08
CA GLN A 10 -21.47 -3.10 -1.00
C GLN A 10 -20.81 -2.45 0.22
N GLY A 11 -21.49 -1.47 0.84
CA GLY A 11 -20.96 -0.73 2.00
C GLY A 11 -19.72 0.12 1.69
N LEU A 12 -19.43 0.38 0.41
CA LEU A 12 -18.29 1.19 -0.01
C LEU A 12 -18.44 2.62 0.53
N ARG A 13 -17.45 3.08 1.30
CA ARG A 13 -17.42 4.39 1.98
C ARG A 13 -18.57 4.60 2.97
N ASP A 14 -19.17 3.52 3.48
CA ASP A 14 -20.19 3.58 4.52
C ASP A 14 -19.56 3.65 5.91
N LEU A 15 -19.72 4.79 6.59
CA LEU A 15 -19.16 5.01 7.92
C LEU A 15 -19.81 4.15 9.01
N SER A 16 -21.02 3.62 8.78
CA SER A 16 -21.67 2.72 9.74
C SER A 16 -20.94 1.37 9.89
N MET A 17 -20.07 1.03 8.94
CA MET A 17 -19.28 -0.19 8.95
C MET A 17 -18.04 -0.11 9.86
N LEU A 18 -17.67 1.09 10.33
CA LEU A 18 -16.53 1.30 11.22
C LEU A 18 -16.61 0.43 12.48
N GLN A 19 -15.45 -0.11 12.87
CA GLN A 19 -15.32 -0.98 14.03
C GLN A 19 -14.44 -0.33 15.10
N TRP A 20 -14.72 -0.61 16.38
CA TRP A 20 -14.01 0.01 17.51
C TRP A 20 -12.50 -0.21 17.50
N TYR A 21 -12.01 -1.33 16.94
CA TYR A 21 -10.58 -1.60 16.82
C TYR A 21 -9.84 -0.63 15.88
N VAL A 22 -10.55 0.15 15.05
CA VAL A 22 -9.95 1.20 14.22
C VAL A 22 -9.30 2.28 15.07
N ILE A 23 -9.88 2.60 16.23
CA ILE A 23 -9.38 3.65 17.14
C ILE A 23 -7.99 3.32 17.70
N PRO A 24 -7.72 2.13 18.29
CA PRO A 24 -6.37 1.79 18.71
C PRO A 24 -5.39 1.68 17.53
N LEU A 25 -5.80 1.20 16.35
CA LEU A 25 -4.92 1.18 15.16
C LEU A 25 -4.49 2.60 14.75
N LEU A 26 -5.41 3.56 14.77
CA LEU A 26 -5.12 4.97 14.54
C LEU A 26 -4.18 5.53 15.61
N ALA A 27 -4.43 5.22 16.89
CA ALA A 27 -3.58 5.66 18.00
C ALA A 27 -2.15 5.11 17.88
N TYR A 28 -1.98 3.84 17.51
CA TYR A 28 -0.66 3.25 17.24
C TYR A 28 0.04 3.93 16.06
N THR A 29 -0.69 4.19 14.98
CA THR A 29 -0.15 4.94 13.83
C THR A 29 0.35 6.32 14.26
N PHE A 30 -0.46 7.07 15.03
CA PHE A 30 -0.06 8.38 15.56
C PHE A 30 1.12 8.29 16.53
N TYR A 31 1.17 7.29 17.40
CA TYR A 31 2.30 7.07 18.28
C TYR A 31 3.60 6.84 17.49
N ILE A 32 3.57 5.96 16.48
CA ILE A 32 4.71 5.68 15.61
C ILE A 32 5.17 6.96 14.90
N TYR A 33 4.26 7.67 14.24
CA TYR A 33 4.63 8.87 13.48
C TYR A 33 5.06 10.03 14.38
N SER A 34 4.44 10.22 15.55
CA SER A 34 4.87 11.24 16.50
C SER A 34 6.28 10.96 17.04
N ALA A 35 6.61 9.70 17.32
CA ALA A 35 7.95 9.29 17.70
C ALA A 35 8.97 9.52 16.57
N GLN A 36 8.63 9.16 15.33
CA GLN A 36 9.51 9.38 14.17
C GLN A 36 9.70 10.86 13.86
N VAL A 37 8.64 11.68 13.94
CA VAL A 37 8.73 13.14 13.76
C VAL A 37 9.59 13.77 14.86
N LYS A 38 9.44 13.33 16.12
CA LYS A 38 10.29 13.81 17.22
C LYS A 38 11.76 13.45 16.99
N LYS A 39 12.06 12.24 16.48
CA LYS A 39 13.42 11.83 16.09
C LYS A 39 13.94 12.69 14.93
N ALA A 40 13.15 12.84 13.87
CA ALA A 40 13.51 13.60 12.67
C ALA A 40 13.80 15.07 12.96
N ARG A 41 13.03 15.71 13.85
CA ARG A 41 13.29 17.10 14.29
C ARG A 41 14.62 17.26 15.02
N ARG A 42 15.12 16.22 15.68
CA ARG A 42 16.39 16.23 16.42
C ARG A 42 17.59 15.91 15.53
N SER A 43 17.46 14.92 14.65
CA SER A 43 18.56 14.47 13.78
C SER A 43 18.61 15.16 12.42
N GLY A 44 17.52 15.79 11.99
CA GLY A 44 17.33 16.25 10.61
C GLY A 44 16.97 15.12 9.62
N ASP A 45 16.92 13.87 10.07
CA ASP A 45 16.64 12.71 9.23
C ASP A 45 15.13 12.39 9.20
N TRP A 46 14.51 12.71 8.06
CA TRP A 46 13.08 12.49 7.80
C TRP A 46 12.78 11.18 7.07
N ASN A 47 13.78 10.33 6.83
CA ASN A 47 13.64 9.15 5.98
C ASN A 47 12.58 8.16 6.49
N ALA A 48 12.48 7.94 7.81
CA ALA A 48 11.48 7.05 8.38
C ALA A 48 10.05 7.49 8.03
N VAL A 49 9.76 8.78 8.25
CA VAL A 49 8.46 9.39 7.95
C VAL A 49 8.17 9.33 6.45
N LEU A 50 9.16 9.71 5.64
CA LEU A 50 9.01 9.76 4.18
C LEU A 50 8.90 8.37 3.56
N ALA A 51 9.59 7.36 4.08
CA ALA A 51 9.44 5.98 3.64
C ALA A 51 8.03 5.45 3.91
N GLY A 52 7.49 5.71 5.10
CA GLY A 52 6.10 5.40 5.46
C GLY A 52 5.08 6.05 4.51
N LEU A 53 5.22 7.36 4.27
CA LEU A 53 4.39 8.08 3.30
C LEU A 53 4.57 7.59 1.86
N THR A 54 5.77 7.15 1.49
CA THR A 54 6.05 6.65 0.12
C THR A 54 5.34 5.33 -0.12
N ILE A 55 5.47 4.35 0.80
CA ILE A 55 4.80 3.06 0.66
C ILE A 55 3.28 3.24 0.63
N PHE A 56 2.73 4.03 1.56
CA PHE A 56 1.29 4.32 1.56
C PHE A 56 0.81 5.08 0.31
N GLY A 57 1.62 6.00 -0.21
CA GLY A 57 1.31 6.70 -1.46
C GLY A 57 1.29 5.76 -2.66
N MET A 58 2.24 4.83 -2.75
CA MET A 58 2.27 3.83 -3.82
C MET A 58 1.08 2.87 -3.74
N ASP A 59 0.71 2.44 -2.54
CA ASP A 59 -0.51 1.67 -2.27
C ASP A 59 -1.76 2.43 -2.76
N PHE A 60 -1.87 3.71 -2.42
CA PHE A 60 -2.97 4.56 -2.87
C PHE A 60 -3.05 4.69 -4.41
N VAL A 61 -1.91 4.83 -5.09
CA VAL A 61 -1.87 4.81 -6.57
C VAL A 61 -2.36 3.47 -7.10
N ASN A 62 -1.86 2.36 -6.56
CA ASN A 62 -2.25 1.02 -6.99
C ASN A 62 -3.74 0.76 -6.80
N GLU A 63 -4.31 1.15 -5.67
CA GLU A 63 -5.74 0.99 -5.38
C GLU A 63 -6.62 1.86 -6.28
N THR A 64 -6.13 3.05 -6.64
CA THR A 64 -6.80 3.91 -7.62
C THR A 64 -6.81 3.27 -9.01
N VAL A 65 -5.66 2.77 -9.47
CA VAL A 65 -5.55 2.06 -10.75
C VAL A 65 -6.41 0.78 -10.74
N ASN A 66 -6.39 0.04 -9.65
CA ASN A 66 -7.19 -1.17 -9.45
C ASN A 66 -8.70 -0.88 -9.57
N GLY A 67 -9.16 0.21 -8.95
CA GLY A 67 -10.54 0.69 -9.10
C GLY A 67 -10.89 1.15 -10.53
N TRP A 68 -9.95 1.79 -11.22
CA TRP A 68 -10.13 2.14 -12.63
C TRP A 68 -10.22 0.90 -13.52
N ILE A 69 -9.44 -0.15 -13.24
CA ILE A 69 -9.53 -1.44 -13.94
C ILE A 69 -10.93 -2.05 -13.76
N LEU A 70 -11.51 -1.98 -12.56
CA LEU A 70 -12.90 -2.40 -12.34
C LEU A 70 -13.87 -1.60 -13.20
N HIS A 71 -13.74 -0.27 -13.19
CA HIS A 71 -14.62 0.62 -13.94
C HIS A 71 -14.55 0.36 -15.44
N PHE A 72 -13.36 0.28 -16.04
CA PHE A 72 -13.25 0.10 -17.48
C PHE A 72 -13.54 -1.33 -17.93
N SER A 73 -13.15 -2.34 -17.15
CA SER A 73 -13.37 -3.74 -17.54
C SER A 73 -14.83 -4.18 -17.36
N GLN A 74 -15.58 -3.54 -16.47
CA GLN A 74 -16.92 -3.95 -16.04
C GLN A 74 -16.99 -5.43 -15.57
N ARG A 75 -15.82 -6.02 -15.29
CA ARG A 75 -15.63 -7.43 -14.92
C ARG A 75 -15.17 -7.52 -13.48
N SER A 76 -13.95 -7.11 -13.19
CA SER A 76 -13.36 -7.17 -11.85
C SER A 76 -12.23 -6.16 -11.71
N ALA A 77 -11.88 -5.84 -10.47
CA ALA A 77 -10.57 -5.30 -10.15
C ALA A 77 -9.52 -6.43 -10.17
N LEU A 78 -8.22 -6.10 -10.21
CA LEU A 78 -7.14 -7.10 -10.11
C LEU A 78 -7.23 -7.85 -8.77
N TRP A 79 -7.50 -7.11 -7.70
CA TRP A 79 -7.88 -7.64 -6.40
C TRP A 79 -9.10 -6.90 -5.85
N THR A 80 -9.96 -7.64 -5.15
CA THR A 80 -11.10 -7.07 -4.44
C THR A 80 -11.07 -7.55 -3.01
N ALA A 81 -11.61 -6.77 -2.08
CA ALA A 81 -11.67 -7.13 -0.66
C ALA A 81 -13.13 -7.40 -0.22
N PRO A 82 -13.80 -8.46 -0.72
CA PRO A 82 -15.23 -8.69 -0.47
C PRO A 82 -15.55 -9.17 0.95
N GLY A 83 -14.55 -9.63 1.70
CA GLY A 83 -14.73 -10.11 3.07
C GLY A 83 -15.18 -9.03 4.05
N PRO A 84 -15.59 -9.42 5.27
CA PRO A 84 -15.88 -8.48 6.35
C PRO A 84 -14.67 -7.59 6.65
N THR A 85 -14.92 -6.29 6.83
CA THR A 85 -13.91 -5.26 7.07
C THR A 85 -14.57 -4.07 7.77
N ALA A 86 -13.79 -3.20 8.41
CA ALA A 86 -14.29 -1.97 8.98
C ALA A 86 -14.74 -0.97 7.89
N LEU A 87 -13.84 -0.14 7.37
CA LEU A 87 -14.19 0.85 6.36
C LEU A 87 -13.49 0.53 5.05
N ARG A 88 -14.29 0.17 4.03
CA ARG A 88 -13.81 0.00 2.66
C ARG A 88 -13.89 1.32 1.91
N THR A 89 -12.75 1.82 1.43
CA THR A 89 -12.65 3.12 0.74
C THR A 89 -12.62 2.96 -0.78
N MET A 90 -12.09 1.83 -1.28
CA MET A 90 -12.11 1.38 -2.67
C MET A 90 -12.30 -0.14 -2.71
N VAL A 91 -12.62 -0.71 -3.85
CA VAL A 91 -13.00 -2.12 -4.02
C VAL A 91 -11.95 -3.11 -3.49
N GLY A 92 -10.66 -2.74 -3.57
CA GLY A 92 -9.53 -3.49 -3.02
C GLY A 92 -9.00 -2.94 -1.68
N TRP A 93 -9.45 -1.75 -1.26
CA TRP A 93 -8.81 -0.97 -0.21
C TRP A 93 -9.70 -0.74 0.99
N ASN A 94 -9.23 -1.14 2.16
CA ASN A 94 -9.87 -0.90 3.44
C ASN A 94 -8.93 -0.24 4.44
N ILE A 95 -9.49 0.28 5.52
CA ILE A 95 -8.76 1.05 6.53
C ILE A 95 -7.68 0.23 7.24
N GLU A 96 -7.86 -1.08 7.35
CA GLU A 96 -6.88 -2.02 7.91
C GLU A 96 -5.63 -2.09 7.02
N ILE A 97 -5.82 -2.22 5.70
CA ILE A 97 -4.76 -2.17 4.68
C ILE A 97 -4.07 -0.80 4.71
N MET A 98 -4.84 0.30 4.79
CA MET A 98 -4.30 1.66 4.87
C MET A 98 -3.35 1.84 6.05
N PHE A 99 -3.76 1.43 7.26
CA PHE A 99 -2.90 1.51 8.45
C PHE A 99 -1.69 0.60 8.38
N MET A 100 -1.83 -0.58 7.79
CA MET A 100 -0.71 -1.50 7.60
C MET A 100 0.36 -0.87 6.71
N PHE A 101 0.00 -0.37 5.51
CA PHE A 101 0.98 0.17 4.56
C PHE A 101 1.65 1.47 5.01
N ILE A 102 0.93 2.35 5.72
CA ILE A 102 1.53 3.58 6.26
C ILE A 102 2.54 3.30 7.38
N ILE A 103 2.35 2.21 8.14
CA ILE A 103 3.32 1.76 9.14
C ILE A 103 4.46 0.96 8.49
N LEU A 104 4.16 0.15 7.47
CA LEU A 104 5.12 -0.75 6.83
C LEU A 104 6.35 -0.03 6.27
N GLY A 105 6.19 1.17 5.69
CA GLY A 105 7.34 1.95 5.23
C GLY A 105 8.23 2.48 6.36
N VAL A 106 7.63 2.76 7.53
CA VAL A 106 8.40 3.11 8.73
C VAL A 106 9.17 1.88 9.25
N ILE A 107 8.53 0.70 9.26
CA ILE A 107 9.17 -0.57 9.62
C ILE A 107 10.36 -0.83 8.69
N TYR A 108 10.14 -0.78 7.38
CA TYR A 108 11.20 -0.99 6.39
C TYR A 108 12.42 -0.11 6.65
N TYR A 109 12.21 1.19 6.89
CA TYR A 109 13.32 2.10 7.20
C TYR A 109 14.04 1.79 8.52
N GLN A 110 13.32 1.29 9.53
CA GLN A 110 13.95 0.93 10.81
C GLN A 110 14.71 -0.39 10.76
N THR A 111 14.41 -1.24 9.78
CA THR A 111 15.07 -2.55 9.63
C THR A 111 16.36 -2.48 8.81
N ILE A 112 16.46 -1.53 7.87
CA ILE A 112 17.67 -1.37 7.06
C ILE A 112 18.86 -0.90 7.90
N SER A 113 20.06 -1.30 7.48
CA SER A 113 21.30 -0.91 8.13
C SER A 113 21.67 0.54 7.82
N ASP A 114 22.33 1.18 8.80
CA ASP A 114 22.98 2.47 8.65
C ASP A 114 24.24 2.37 7.77
N ASP A 115 24.88 1.20 7.65
CA ASP A 115 26.02 0.96 6.76
C ASP A 115 25.57 0.69 5.32
N PRO A 116 25.86 1.60 4.36
CA PRO A 116 25.48 1.40 2.96
C PRO A 116 26.21 0.25 2.25
N GLN A 117 27.34 -0.23 2.80
CA GLN A 117 28.12 -1.33 2.24
C GLN A 117 27.68 -2.70 2.76
N GLU A 118 26.82 -2.73 3.78
CA GLU A 118 26.36 -3.97 4.36
C GLU A 118 25.59 -4.80 3.32
N LYS A 119 25.91 -6.09 3.27
CA LYS A 119 25.23 -7.07 2.43
C LYS A 119 24.72 -8.23 3.28
N ILE A 120 23.52 -8.68 2.97
CA ILE A 120 22.93 -9.89 3.53
C ILE A 120 22.81 -10.91 2.39
N LEU A 121 23.44 -12.08 2.56
CA LEU A 121 23.51 -13.12 1.52
C LEU A 121 24.01 -12.58 0.16
N GLY A 122 24.94 -11.64 0.17
CA GLY A 122 25.52 -11.03 -1.04
C GLY A 122 24.66 -9.92 -1.68
N ILE A 123 23.45 -9.67 -1.19
CA ILE A 123 22.55 -8.62 -1.67
C ILE A 123 22.72 -7.38 -0.77
N PRO A 124 22.81 -6.15 -1.32
CA PRO A 124 22.83 -4.94 -0.51
C PRO A 124 21.67 -4.89 0.48
N ASN A 125 21.94 -4.58 1.75
CA ASN A 125 20.98 -4.71 2.86
C ASN A 125 19.60 -4.09 2.56
N ARG A 126 19.55 -2.88 1.98
CA ARG A 126 18.29 -2.20 1.61
C ARG A 126 17.46 -3.00 0.60
N TRP A 127 18.11 -3.60 -0.39
CA TRP A 127 17.46 -4.43 -1.41
C TRP A 127 17.04 -5.78 -0.84
N PHE A 128 17.86 -6.38 0.02
CA PHE A 128 17.52 -7.62 0.72
C PHE A 128 16.21 -7.46 1.49
N TRP A 129 16.07 -6.39 2.29
CA TRP A 129 14.85 -6.13 3.04
C TRP A 129 13.66 -5.74 2.14
N ALA A 130 13.89 -5.01 1.04
CA ALA A 130 12.82 -4.72 0.08
C ALA A 130 12.24 -6.01 -0.51
N ILE A 131 13.10 -6.95 -0.93
CA ILE A 131 12.70 -8.27 -1.44
C ILE A 131 12.00 -9.08 -0.34
N GLY A 132 12.57 -9.11 0.87
CA GLY A 132 12.03 -9.86 1.99
C GLY A 132 10.63 -9.40 2.41
N TYR A 133 10.43 -8.10 2.61
CA TYR A 133 9.11 -7.55 2.94
C TYR A 133 8.11 -7.70 1.79
N SER A 134 8.54 -7.58 0.53
CA SER A 134 7.68 -7.83 -0.62
C SER A 134 7.17 -9.27 -0.62
N ALA A 135 8.07 -10.24 -0.42
CA ALA A 135 7.70 -11.66 -0.35
C ALA A 135 6.76 -11.94 0.84
N PHE A 136 6.99 -11.28 1.98
CA PHE A 136 6.13 -11.39 3.15
C PHE A 136 4.73 -10.81 2.89
N CYS A 137 4.62 -9.67 2.20
CA CYS A 137 3.33 -9.12 1.79
C CYS A 137 2.58 -10.06 0.84
N VAL A 138 3.24 -10.63 -0.17
CA VAL A 138 2.64 -11.67 -1.05
C VAL A 138 2.14 -12.85 -0.22
N PHE A 139 2.94 -13.30 0.74
CA PHE A 139 2.56 -14.41 1.61
C PHE A 139 1.28 -14.09 2.40
N VAL A 140 1.20 -12.92 3.03
CA VAL A 140 0.00 -12.47 3.75
C VAL A 140 -1.20 -12.34 2.79
N GLU A 141 -1.01 -11.78 1.60
CA GLU A 141 -2.07 -11.66 0.59
C GLU A 141 -2.59 -13.04 0.15
N CYS A 142 -1.70 -14.03 0.00
CA CYS A 142 -2.11 -15.42 -0.27
C CYS A 142 -2.97 -16.00 0.85
N LEU A 143 -2.71 -15.66 2.12
CA LEU A 143 -3.54 -16.08 3.25
C LEU A 143 -4.92 -15.41 3.20
N LEU A 144 -4.97 -14.10 2.91
CA LEU A 144 -6.22 -13.37 2.70
C LEU A 144 -7.02 -13.94 1.53
N ASN A 145 -6.34 -14.36 0.46
CA ASN A 145 -6.95 -14.98 -0.71
C ASN A 145 -7.54 -16.34 -0.40
N LYS A 146 -6.80 -17.21 0.30
CA LYS A 146 -7.35 -18.49 0.79
C LYS A 146 -8.51 -18.31 1.75
N GLY A 147 -8.50 -17.24 2.55
CA GLY A 147 -9.58 -16.88 3.47
C GLY A 147 -10.79 -16.22 2.81
N GLY A 148 -10.77 -15.97 1.49
CA GLY A 148 -11.85 -15.27 0.79
C GLY A 148 -11.99 -13.78 1.17
N LEU A 149 -11.02 -13.24 1.92
CA LEU A 149 -11.01 -11.83 2.32
C LEU A 149 -10.51 -10.93 1.19
N LEU A 150 -9.62 -11.45 0.34
CA LEU A 150 -9.07 -10.76 -0.82
C LEU A 150 -9.11 -11.67 -2.06
N VAL A 151 -9.92 -11.34 -3.06
CA VAL A 151 -10.18 -12.23 -4.20
C VAL A 151 -9.50 -11.71 -5.46
N TRP A 152 -8.90 -12.63 -6.21
CA TRP A 152 -8.28 -12.40 -7.51
C TRP A 152 -9.04 -13.15 -8.62
N GLU A 153 -9.37 -12.46 -9.71
CA GLU A 153 -10.31 -12.95 -10.74
C GLU A 153 -9.67 -13.13 -12.14
N TYR A 154 -8.43 -12.68 -12.31
CA TYR A 154 -7.74 -12.70 -13.60
C TYR A 154 -6.78 -13.89 -13.71
N SER A 155 -6.72 -14.51 -14.90
CA SER A 155 -5.88 -15.70 -15.11
C SER A 155 -4.39 -15.46 -14.89
N PHE A 156 -3.91 -14.23 -15.13
CA PHE A 156 -2.54 -13.80 -14.91
C PHE A 156 -2.30 -13.25 -13.49
N TRP A 157 -3.35 -12.92 -12.74
CA TRP A 157 -3.26 -12.39 -11.38
C TRP A 157 -4.06 -13.32 -10.47
N LYS A 158 -3.45 -14.42 -10.03
CA LYS A 158 -4.09 -15.45 -9.20
C LYS A 158 -3.05 -16.27 -8.44
N LEU A 159 -3.51 -17.14 -7.53
CA LEU A 159 -2.69 -18.06 -6.75
C LEU A 159 -2.05 -19.15 -7.65
N SER A 160 -1.01 -18.77 -8.37
CA SER A 160 -0.27 -19.61 -9.32
C SER A 160 1.17 -19.10 -9.43
N PHE A 161 2.11 -19.94 -9.86
CA PHE A 161 3.52 -19.54 -9.95
C PHE A 161 3.72 -18.22 -10.72
N GLY A 162 3.14 -18.10 -11.93
CA GLY A 162 3.24 -16.87 -12.72
C GLY A 162 2.52 -15.67 -12.10
N GLY A 163 1.32 -15.88 -11.53
CA GLY A 163 0.57 -14.81 -10.88
C GLY A 163 1.26 -14.26 -9.63
N LEU A 164 1.88 -15.14 -8.84
CA LEU A 164 2.63 -14.73 -7.64
C LEU A 164 3.84 -13.86 -7.99
N TRP A 165 4.51 -14.10 -9.12
CA TRP A 165 5.58 -13.22 -9.59
C TRP A 165 5.06 -11.84 -9.98
N LEU A 166 3.90 -11.76 -10.64
CA LEU A 166 3.30 -10.47 -10.98
C LEU A 166 2.84 -9.70 -9.74
N ILE A 167 2.23 -10.37 -8.77
CA ILE A 167 1.85 -9.78 -7.47
C ILE A 167 3.11 -9.35 -6.69
N PHE A 168 4.17 -10.15 -6.70
CA PHE A 168 5.43 -9.77 -6.08
C PHE A 168 6.01 -8.48 -6.68
N LEU A 169 6.06 -8.38 -8.02
CA LEU A 169 6.66 -7.23 -8.71
C LEU A 169 5.76 -5.97 -8.65
N PHE A 170 4.50 -6.12 -9.06
CA PHE A 170 3.54 -5.03 -9.27
C PHE A 170 2.52 -4.87 -8.14
N GLY A 171 2.44 -5.81 -7.21
CA GLY A 171 1.70 -5.66 -5.97
C GLY A 171 2.56 -5.07 -4.85
N TYR A 172 3.86 -5.41 -4.76
CA TYR A 172 4.67 -5.02 -3.59
C TYR A 172 6.08 -4.49 -3.86
N LEU A 173 6.90 -5.13 -4.69
CA LEU A 173 8.32 -4.78 -4.80
C LEU A 173 8.53 -3.32 -5.20
N HIS A 174 7.78 -2.84 -6.18
CA HIS A 174 7.87 -1.46 -6.63
C HIS A 174 7.50 -0.42 -5.53
N PHE A 175 6.73 -0.79 -4.49
CA PHE A 175 6.49 0.09 -3.34
C PHE A 175 7.78 0.30 -2.54
N PHE A 176 8.49 -0.79 -2.25
CA PHE A 176 9.77 -0.74 -1.54
C PHE A 176 10.88 -0.12 -2.38
N VAL A 177 10.85 -0.30 -3.70
CA VAL A 177 11.76 0.41 -4.62
C VAL A 177 11.51 1.90 -4.55
N ALA A 178 10.26 2.37 -4.57
CA ALA A 178 9.94 3.78 -4.40
C ALA A 178 10.46 4.31 -3.06
N ALA A 179 10.25 3.57 -1.96
CA ALA A 179 10.79 3.94 -0.65
C ALA A 179 12.33 3.99 -0.67
N LEU A 180 12.99 3.01 -1.28
CA LEU A 180 14.45 2.94 -1.46
C LEU A 180 14.99 4.16 -2.22
N ILE A 181 14.31 4.58 -3.29
CA ILE A 181 14.63 5.79 -4.04
C ILE A 181 14.54 7.00 -3.11
N VAL A 182 13.41 7.17 -2.41
CA VAL A 182 13.17 8.31 -1.52
C VAL A 182 14.23 8.41 -0.43
N ILE A 183 14.56 7.32 0.25
CA ILE A 183 15.59 7.35 1.31
C ILE A 183 17.00 7.61 0.74
N SER A 184 17.25 7.28 -0.53
CA SER A 184 18.55 7.48 -1.18
C SER A 184 18.76 8.89 -1.74
N LEU A 185 17.69 9.67 -1.92
CA LEU A 185 17.80 11.08 -2.31
C LEU A 185 18.51 11.90 -1.22
N LYS A 186 19.38 12.83 -1.60
CA LYS A 186 20.16 13.63 -0.64
C LYS A 186 19.38 14.82 -0.08
N ALA A 187 18.67 15.55 -0.95
CA ALA A 187 17.96 16.76 -0.55
C ALA A 187 16.54 16.44 -0.07
N LEU A 188 16.16 16.99 1.09
CA LEU A 188 14.81 16.87 1.64
C LEU A 188 13.75 17.36 0.64
N ARG A 189 14.02 18.45 -0.08
CA ARG A 189 13.13 18.97 -1.13
C ARG A 189 12.85 17.92 -2.20
N SER A 190 13.86 17.21 -2.68
CA SER A 190 13.69 16.14 -3.69
C SER A 190 12.86 14.99 -3.13
N LYS A 191 13.08 14.60 -1.87
CA LYS A 191 12.26 13.57 -1.21
C LYS A 191 10.79 13.97 -1.13
N ILE A 192 10.53 15.20 -0.66
CA ILE A 192 9.17 15.75 -0.56
C ILE A 192 8.53 15.81 -1.94
N THR A 193 9.22 16.35 -2.95
CA THR A 193 8.70 16.41 -4.32
C THR A 193 8.34 15.02 -4.85
N PHE A 194 9.18 14.02 -4.65
CA PHE A 194 8.90 12.65 -5.09
C PHE A 194 7.63 12.09 -4.44
N VAL A 195 7.52 12.20 -3.11
CA VAL A 195 6.33 11.75 -2.37
C VAL A 195 5.09 12.53 -2.82
N SER A 196 5.18 13.86 -2.93
CA SER A 196 4.07 14.70 -3.38
C SER A 196 3.58 14.34 -4.78
N VAL A 197 4.47 13.98 -5.71
CA VAL A 197 4.09 13.55 -7.06
C VAL A 197 3.28 12.26 -7.02
N ILE A 198 3.68 11.27 -6.21
CA ILE A 198 2.93 10.02 -6.03
C ILE A 198 1.50 10.30 -5.58
N TYR A 199 1.33 11.11 -4.52
CA TYR A 199 0.01 11.48 -4.03
C TYR A 199 -0.78 12.31 -5.05
N ALA A 200 -0.13 13.24 -5.75
CA ALA A 200 -0.80 14.06 -6.75
C ALA A 200 -1.42 13.20 -7.86
N VAL A 201 -0.73 12.14 -8.31
CA VAL A 201 -1.27 11.21 -9.30
C VAL A 201 -2.56 10.56 -8.80
N ALA A 202 -2.54 9.92 -7.63
CA ALA A 202 -3.72 9.26 -7.08
C ALA A 202 -4.86 10.25 -6.78
N ILE A 203 -4.57 11.43 -6.24
CA ILE A 203 -5.57 12.45 -5.93
C ILE A 203 -6.24 12.95 -7.21
N VAL A 204 -5.48 13.33 -8.24
CA VAL A 204 -6.02 13.82 -9.51
C VAL A 204 -6.89 12.76 -10.17
N MET A 205 -6.43 11.50 -10.19
CA MET A 205 -7.21 10.38 -10.71
C MET A 205 -8.52 10.18 -9.94
N ASN A 206 -8.53 10.25 -8.62
CA ASN A 206 -9.76 10.09 -7.84
C ASN A 206 -10.70 11.29 -7.91
N ILE A 207 -10.18 12.52 -7.99
CA ILE A 207 -11.00 13.71 -8.26
C ILE A 207 -11.72 13.54 -9.60
N TYR A 208 -11.00 13.11 -10.63
CA TYR A 208 -11.59 12.84 -11.93
C TYR A 208 -12.60 11.69 -11.88
N GLY A 209 -12.20 10.51 -11.41
CA GLY A 209 -13.01 9.29 -11.41
C GLY A 209 -14.22 9.38 -10.48
N LEU A 210 -14.01 9.66 -9.19
CA LEU A 210 -15.07 9.71 -8.19
C LEU A 210 -15.83 11.04 -8.21
N GLY A 211 -15.11 12.15 -8.34
CA GLY A 211 -15.70 13.49 -8.19
C GLY A 211 -16.39 13.99 -9.46
N ILE A 212 -15.68 14.00 -10.59
CA ILE A 212 -16.20 14.56 -11.85
C ILE A 212 -17.07 13.53 -12.59
N MET A 213 -16.59 12.29 -12.70
CA MET A 213 -17.24 11.26 -13.49
C MET A 213 -18.24 10.41 -12.70
N GLY A 214 -18.25 10.52 -11.36
CA GLY A 214 -19.19 9.79 -10.50
C GLY A 214 -19.00 8.27 -10.50
N TRP A 215 -17.80 7.76 -10.83
CA TRP A 215 -17.55 6.33 -10.85
C TRP A 215 -17.63 5.73 -9.45
N LYS A 216 -18.09 4.47 -9.39
CA LYS A 216 -18.13 3.69 -8.16
C LYS A 216 -17.13 2.53 -8.26
N TYR A 217 -16.01 2.69 -7.57
CA TYR A 217 -14.94 1.72 -7.40
C TYR A 217 -14.26 1.95 -6.07
#